data_AF-A0A1G3QPX3-F1
#
_entry.id   AF-A0A1G3QPX3-F1
#
_cell.length_a   1.000
_cell.length_b   1.000
_cell.length_c   1.000
_cell.angle_alpha   90.00
_cell.angle_beta   90.00
_cell.angle_gamma   90.00
#
_symmetry.space_group_name_H-M   'P 1'
#
loop_
_entity.id
_entity.type
_entity.pdbx_description
1 polymer ?
#
loop_
_entity_poly.entity_id
_entity_poly.type
_entity_poly.pdbx_seq_one_letter_code
_entity_poly.pdbx_strand_id
1 'polypeptide(L)' 'MSTVKEKMAEIIRSQPDDASYEEIMRELAFERMVERGLDDSKKGRVISNEDVERQIRSWQK' A
#
# COMPACT_ATOMS: atom_id res chain seq x y z
N MET A 1 4.20 18.21 -8.68
CA MET A 1 3.76 17.16 -7.74
C MET A 1 2.26 17.26 -7.68
N SER A 2 1.52 16.19 -8.01
CA SER A 2 0.10 16.17 -7.70
C SER A 2 -0.08 16.14 -6.19
N THR A 3 -1.07 16.87 -5.70
CA THR A 3 -1.47 16.89 -4.30
C THR A 3 -2.05 15.52 -3.91
N VAL A 4 -2.08 15.23 -2.61
CA VAL A 4 -2.75 14.02 -2.09
C VAL A 4 -4.20 13.94 -2.59
N LYS A 5 -4.90 15.08 -2.62
CA LYS A 5 -6.28 15.16 -3.10
C LYS A 5 -6.42 14.81 -4.58
N GLU A 6 -5.50 15.29 -5.43
CA GLU A 6 -5.50 14.98 -6.86
C GLU A 6 -5.23 13.49 -7.11
N LYS A 7 -4.25 12.90 -6.41
CA LYS A 7 -3.98 11.45 -6.50
C LYS A 7 -5.17 10.61 -6.07
N MET A 8 -5.81 10.94 -4.94
CA MET A 8 -7.01 10.24 -4.49
C MET A 8 -8.13 10.33 -5.53
N ALA A 9 -8.33 11.51 -6.13
CA ALA A 9 -9.33 11.69 -7.17
C ALA A 9 -9.01 10.88 -8.44
N GLU A 10 -7.74 10.77 -8.83
CA GLU A 10 -7.30 9.92 -9.94
C GLU A 10 -7.61 8.45 -9.68
N ILE A 11 -7.27 7.93 -8.49
CA ILE A 11 -7.53 6.52 -8.12
C ILE A 11 -9.03 6.23 -8.11
N ILE A 12 -9.85 7.14 -7.55
CA ILE A 12 -11.31 6.97 -7.53
C ILE A 12 -11.87 6.97 -8.95
N ARG A 13 -11.41 7.87 -9.83
CA ARG A 13 -11.88 7.98 -11.22
C ARG A 13 -11.42 6.82 -12.11
N SER A 14 -10.37 6.10 -11.74
CA SER A 14 -9.91 4.93 -12.48
C SER A 14 -10.65 3.63 -12.10
N GLN A 15 -11.49 3.66 -11.07
CA GLN A 15 -12.27 2.49 -10.67
C GLN A 15 -13.45 2.25 -11.63
N PRO A 16 -13.91 1.01 -11.78
CA PRO A 16 -15.16 0.69 -12.45
C PRO A 16 -16.37 1.44 -11.85
N ASP A 17 -17.38 1.75 -12.66
CA ASP A 17 -18.60 2.43 -12.22
C ASP A 17 -19.42 1.59 -11.21
N ASP A 18 -19.25 0.27 -11.21
CA ASP A 18 -19.88 -0.68 -10.29
C ASP A 18 -19.02 -1.01 -9.06
N ALA A 19 -17.88 -0.33 -8.88
CA ALA A 19 -17.02 -0.53 -7.73
C ALA A 19 -17.76 -0.18 -6.43
N SER A 20 -17.70 -1.10 -5.48
CA SER A 20 -18.21 -0.90 -4.14
C SER A 20 -17.35 0.09 -3.36
N TYR A 21 -17.93 0.67 -2.31
CA TYR A 21 -17.21 1.54 -1.40
C TYR A 21 -15.97 0.86 -0.79
N GLU A 22 -16.07 -0.43 -0.47
CA GLU A 22 -14.94 -1.17 0.11
C GLU A 22 -13.80 -1.39 -0.89
N GLU A 23 -14.11 -1.62 -2.17
CA GLU A 23 -13.10 -1.76 -3.23
C GLU A 23 -12.32 -0.47 -3.41
N ILE A 24 -13.01 0.66 -3.49
CA ILE A 24 -12.38 1.98 -3.58
C ILE A 24 -11.46 2.23 -2.38
N MET A 25 -11.92 1.91 -1.16
CA MET A 25 -11.12 2.07 0.06
C MET A 25 -9.89 1.16 0.07
N ARG A 26 -10.02 -0.08 -0.42
CA ARG A 26 -8.88 -1.01 -0.54
C ARG A 26 -7.83 -0.47 -1.50
N GLU A 27 -8.23 0.05 -2.64
CA GLU A 27 -7.30 0.61 -3.64
C GLU A 27 -6.57 1.86 -3.12
N LEU A 28 -7.28 2.76 -2.43
CA LEU A 28 -6.65 3.91 -1.77
C LEU A 28 -5.63 3.50 -0.70
N ALA A 29 -5.95 2.46 0.08
CA ALA A 29 -5.03 1.92 1.08
C ALA A 29 -3.82 1.25 0.41
N PHE A 30 -4.05 0.52 -0.69
CA PHE A 30 -3.00 -0.15 -1.46
C PHE A 30 -1.97 0.83 -2.00
N GLU A 31 -2.41 1.89 -2.67
CA GLU A 31 -1.50 2.94 -3.16
C GLU A 31 -0.65 3.52 -2.02
N ARG A 32 -1.28 3.81 -0.87
CA ARG A 32 -0.57 4.34 0.29
C ARG A 32 0.47 3.36 0.84
N MET A 33 0.17 2.06 0.84
CA MET A 33 1.12 1.01 1.25
C MET A 33 2.32 0.95 0.31
N VAL A 34 2.11 1.06 -1.01
CA VAL A 34 3.18 1.09 -2.01
C VAL A 34 4.07 2.32 -1.82
N GLU A 35 3.49 3.52 -1.72
CA GLU A 35 4.27 4.75 -1.50
C GLU A 35 5.12 4.67 -0.23
N ARG A 36 4.56 4.12 0.85
CA ARG A 36 5.29 3.92 2.10
C ARG A 36 6.44 2.92 1.91
N GLY A 37 6.20 1.79 1.25
CA GLY A 37 7.23 0.79 0.98
C GLY A 37 8.38 1.35 0.14
N LEU A 38 8.07 2.19 -0.86
CA LEU A 38 9.09 2.89 -1.66
C LEU A 38 9.91 3.88 -0.82
N ASP A 39 9.27 4.63 0.09
CA ASP A 39 9.98 5.53 1.01
C ASP A 39 10.87 4.76 2.01
N ASP A 40 10.34 3.66 2.56
CA ASP A 40 11.07 2.76 3.46
C ASP A 40 12.31 2.17 2.76
N SER A 41 12.16 1.71 1.52
CA SER A 41 13.26 1.22 0.69
C SER A 41 14.33 2.29 0.45
N LYS A 42 13.93 3.49 0.01
CA LYS A 42 14.85 4.61 -0.22
C LYS A 42 15.63 5.04 1.02
N LYS A 43 15.02 4.90 2.20
CA LYS A 43 15.62 5.26 3.49
C LYS A 43 16.33 4.09 4.18
N GLY A 44 16.43 2.93 3.52
CA GLY A 44 17.08 1.73 4.08
C GLY A 44 16.32 1.11 5.26
N ARG A 45 15.03 1.46 5.46
CA ARG A 45 14.16 0.83 6.46
C ARG A 45 13.62 -0.49 5.93
N VAL A 46 14.53 -1.40 5.64
CA VAL A 46 14.24 -2.75 5.13
C VAL A 46 14.67 -3.78 6.16
N ILE A 47 14.09 -4.96 6.09
CA ILE A 47 14.48 -6.13 6.89
C ILE A 47 15.04 -7.20 5.96
N SER A 48 15.94 -8.04 6.48
CA SER A 48 16.52 -9.12 5.69
C SER A 48 15.47 -10.20 5.39
N ASN A 49 15.66 -10.95 4.32
CA ASN A 49 14.76 -12.07 3.98
C ASN A 49 14.69 -13.11 5.11
N GLU A 50 15.80 -13.34 5.81
CA GLU A 50 15.85 -14.25 6.97
C GLU A 50 15.03 -13.74 8.16
N ASP A 51 15.05 -12.43 8.43
CA ASP A 51 14.24 -11.81 9.48
C ASP A 51 12.75 -11.92 9.18
N VAL A 52 12.36 -11.66 7.92
CA VAL A 52 10.98 -11.83 7.44
C VAL A 52 10.51 -13.27 7.68
N GLU A 53 11.32 -14.26 7.28
CA GLU A 53 10.97 -15.67 7.44
C GLU A 53 10.78 -16.04 8.92
N ARG A 54 11.67 -15.58 9.80
CA ARG A 54 11.55 -15.79 11.25
C ARG A 54 10.26 -15.19 11.80
N GLN A 55 9.89 -13.99 11.37
CA GLN A 55 8.67 -13.31 11.80
C GLN A 55 7.40 -14.03 11.33
N ILE A 56 7.33 -14.44 10.07
CA ILE A 56 6.18 -15.18 9.52
C ILE A 56 5.96 -16.50 10.28
N ARG A 57 7.04 -17.24 10.58
CA ARG A 57 6.96 -18.49 11.36
C ARG A 57 6.40 -18.28 12.78
N SER A 58 6.57 -17.09 13.36
CA SER A 58 6.04 -16.76 14.69
C SER A 58 4.52 -16.58 14.74
N TRP A 59 3.87 -16.31 13.61
CA TRP A 59 2.41 -16.10 13.53
C TRP A 59 1.60 -17.40 13.56
N GLN A 60 2.27 -18.55 13.41
CA GLN A 60 1.65 -19.87 13.43
C GLN A 60 1.54 -20.47 14.84
N LYS A 61 1.81 -19.69 15.89
CA LYS A 61 1.51 -20.04 17.28
C LYS A 61 0.23 -19.36 17.75
#